data_AF-A0A9D8II05-F1
#
_entry.id   AF-A0A9D8II05-F1
#
_cell.length_a   1.000
_cell.length_b   1.000
_cell.length_c   1.000
_cell.angle_alpha   90.00
_cell.angle_beta   90.00
_cell.angle_gamma   90.00
#
_symmetry.space_group_name_H-M   'P 1'
#
loop_
_entity.id
_entity.type
_entity.pdbx_description
1 polymer ?
#
loop_
_entity_poly.entity_id
_entity_poly.type
_entity_poly.pdbx_seq_one_letter_code
_entity_poly.pdbx_strand_id
1 'polypeptide(L)'
;MLMLIVFLFVLTIVTMALVGAVAYAMQVRLYEHPVDGLVWRVPASVGAVTVFWCLWIALTFAYPGHTRPLHQASLDSGPAPFDELQVVTTDDRVETYRREKTNAPGYPKYKNINEADRPLPRRLKEVRVKADRKDAAYAATFKPESVVSNDARRQKTIVYKDESGRIMEEDGLGIIKTSGSGWFGVLLLLNLSYVGLWMAVFTVGVGLPFEAGAGLGIGSALLTAFTTMPFLVAQVEALALK
;
A
#
# COMPACT_ATOMS: atom_id res chain seq x y z
N MET A 1 -12.36 8.60 -13.28
CA MET A 1 -13.34 8.94 -12.23
C MET A 1 -14.70 8.26 -12.45
N LEU A 2 -15.40 8.49 -13.59
CA LEU A 2 -16.71 7.86 -13.86
C LEU A 2 -16.71 6.32 -13.71
N MET A 3 -15.72 5.64 -14.29
CA MET A 3 -15.60 4.17 -14.19
C MET A 3 -15.45 3.67 -12.75
N LEU A 4 -14.74 4.40 -11.88
CA LEU A 4 -14.58 4.06 -10.47
C LEU A 4 -15.91 4.18 -9.72
N ILE A 5 -16.68 5.23 -10.01
CA ILE A 5 -18.01 5.44 -9.41
C ILE A 5 -18.97 4.32 -9.82
N VAL A 6 -19.01 3.98 -11.11
CA VAL A 6 -19.83 2.87 -11.62
C VAL A 6 -19.42 1.56 -10.98
N PHE A 7 -18.11 1.30 -10.83
CA PHE A 7 -17.61 0.11 -10.16
C PHE A 7 -18.04 0.05 -8.69
N LEU A 8 -17.90 1.13 -7.93
CA LEU A 8 -18.35 1.20 -6.53
C LEU A 8 -19.85 0.98 -6.38
N PHE A 9 -20.64 1.52 -7.31
CA PHE A 9 -22.09 1.31 -7.33
C PHE A 9 -22.45 -0.16 -7.56
N VAL A 10 -21.87 -0.80 -8.58
CA VAL A 10 -22.09 -2.22 -8.87
C VAL A 10 -21.62 -3.08 -7.71
N LEU A 11 -20.44 -2.80 -7.16
CA LEU A 11 -19.90 -3.49 -5.99
C LEU A 11 -20.85 -3.40 -4.80
N THR A 12 -21.41 -2.21 -4.52
CA THR A 12 -22.39 -2.00 -3.46
C THR A 12 -23.63 -2.87 -3.66
N ILE A 13 -24.19 -2.93 -4.87
CA ILE A 13 -25.36 -3.78 -5.18
C ILE A 13 -25.03 -5.26 -4.99
N VAL A 14 -23.90 -5.72 -5.51
CA VAL A 14 -23.48 -7.12 -5.39
C VAL A 14 -23.27 -7.49 -3.92
N THR A 15 -22.59 -6.65 -3.15
CA THR A 15 -22.39 -6.87 -1.72
C THR A 15 -23.71 -6.87 -0.96
N MET A 16 -24.66 -6.00 -1.32
CA MET A 16 -26.01 -5.98 -0.74
C MET A 16 -26.75 -7.31 -0.98
N ALA A 17 -26.74 -7.81 -2.21
CA ALA A 17 -27.36 -9.09 -2.55
C ALA A 17 -26.70 -10.26 -1.79
N LEU A 18 -25.36 -10.28 -1.72
CA LEU A 18 -24.63 -11.33 -1.02
C LEU A 18 -24.87 -11.31 0.48
N VAL A 19 -24.75 -10.15 1.13
CA VAL A 19 -25.02 -10.00 2.56
C VAL A 19 -26.45 -10.37 2.88
N GLY A 20 -27.42 -9.94 2.06
CA GLY A 20 -28.83 -10.28 2.23
C GLY A 20 -29.08 -11.79 2.10
N ALA A 21 -28.52 -12.44 1.08
CA ALA A 21 -28.67 -13.88 0.86
C ALA A 21 -28.04 -14.70 2.00
N VAL A 22 -26.82 -14.35 2.43
CA VAL A 22 -26.13 -15.03 3.54
C VAL A 22 -26.87 -14.79 4.86
N ALA A 23 -27.29 -13.56 5.14
CA ALA A 23 -28.04 -13.24 6.34
C ALA A 23 -29.35 -14.02 6.42
N TYR A 24 -30.12 -14.04 5.32
CA TYR A 24 -31.37 -14.81 5.24
C TYR A 24 -31.12 -16.31 5.45
N ALA A 25 -30.14 -16.89 4.75
CA ALA A 25 -29.81 -18.30 4.86
C ALA A 25 -29.36 -18.70 6.28
N MET A 26 -28.60 -17.83 6.96
CA MET A 26 -28.20 -18.05 8.34
C MET A 26 -29.36 -17.88 9.31
N GLN A 27 -30.21 -16.86 9.11
CA GLN A 27 -31.35 -16.63 9.99
C GLN A 27 -32.33 -17.81 9.96
N VAL A 28 -32.64 -18.35 8.77
CA VAL A 28 -33.50 -19.54 8.62
C VAL A 28 -32.91 -20.79 9.30
N ARG A 29 -31.58 -20.86 9.46
CA ARG A 29 -30.92 -22.00 10.13
C ARG A 29 -30.78 -21.83 11.64
N LEU A 30 -30.56 -20.60 12.10
CA LEU A 30 -30.20 -20.32 13.50
C LEU A 30 -31.39 -19.85 14.34
N TYR A 31 -32.46 -19.37 13.72
CA TYR A 31 -33.63 -18.83 14.41
C TYR A 31 -34.91 -19.54 13.96
N GLU A 32 -35.90 -19.60 14.85
CA GLU A 32 -37.24 -20.07 14.51
C GLU A 32 -37.97 -19.11 13.56
N HIS A 33 -37.70 -17.81 13.69
CA HIS A 33 -38.22 -16.75 12.84
C HIS A 33 -37.10 -15.77 12.43
N PRO A 34 -37.03 -15.36 11.16
CA PRO A 34 -36.08 -14.33 10.72
C PRO A 34 -36.26 -13.02 11.49
N VAL A 35 -35.16 -12.29 11.69
CA VAL A 35 -35.20 -10.98 12.33
C VAL A 35 -35.90 -9.99 11.42
N ASP A 36 -36.85 -9.24 11.97
CA ASP A 36 -37.62 -8.25 11.23
C ASP A 36 -36.73 -7.15 10.62
N GLY A 37 -37.17 -6.64 9.46
CA GLY A 37 -36.56 -5.48 8.83
C GLY A 37 -35.29 -5.76 8.05
N LEU A 38 -35.01 -7.01 7.66
CA LEU A 38 -33.85 -7.35 6.84
C LEU A 38 -33.78 -6.49 5.54
N VAL A 39 -34.95 -6.13 4.98
CA VAL A 39 -35.10 -5.30 3.77
C VAL A 39 -34.41 -3.94 3.89
N TRP A 40 -34.39 -3.30 5.06
CA TRP A 40 -33.73 -2.00 5.25
C TRP A 40 -32.39 -2.12 5.99
N ARG A 41 -32.25 -3.14 6.85
CA ARG A 41 -31.02 -3.44 7.60
C ARG A 41 -29.87 -3.80 6.67
N VAL A 42 -30.11 -4.63 5.65
CA VAL A 42 -29.07 -5.03 4.69
C VAL A 42 -28.55 -3.83 3.88
N PRO A 43 -29.41 -3.00 3.25
CA PRO A 43 -28.95 -1.77 2.59
C PRO A 43 -28.20 -0.81 3.52
N ALA A 44 -28.69 -0.58 4.74
CA ALA A 44 -28.03 0.30 5.69
C ALA A 44 -26.62 -0.21 6.07
N SER A 45 -26.50 -1.52 6.33
CA SER A 45 -25.23 -2.15 6.71
C SER A 45 -24.22 -2.11 5.56
N VAL A 46 -24.64 -2.44 4.34
CA VAL A 46 -23.76 -2.35 3.17
C VAL A 46 -23.44 -0.90 2.83
N GLY A 47 -24.37 0.03 3.04
CA GLY A 47 -24.11 1.47 2.93
C GLY A 47 -22.96 1.93 3.84
N ALA A 48 -22.89 1.44 5.08
CA ALA A 48 -21.79 1.74 5.99
C ALA A 48 -20.44 1.22 5.46
N VAL A 49 -20.41 0.01 4.88
CA VAL A 49 -19.22 -0.55 4.21
C VAL A 49 -18.82 0.29 3.01
N THR A 50 -19.78 0.72 2.18
CA THR A 50 -19.52 1.57 1.02
C THR A 50 -18.93 2.92 1.43
N VAL A 51 -19.46 3.55 2.48
CA VAL A 51 -18.88 4.80 3.03
C VAL A 51 -17.44 4.58 3.49
N PHE A 52 -17.17 3.45 4.14
CA PHE A 52 -15.80 3.11 4.56
C PHE A 52 -14.87 2.88 3.36
N TRP A 53 -15.32 2.21 2.29
CA TRP A 53 -14.55 2.11 1.06
C TRP A 53 -14.28 3.47 0.43
N CYS A 54 -15.26 4.37 0.40
CA CYS A 54 -15.06 5.73 -0.08
C CYS A 54 -14.03 6.50 0.76
N LEU A 55 -14.06 6.35 2.09
CA LEU A 55 -13.06 6.92 2.99
C LEU A 55 -11.66 6.37 2.67
N TRP A 56 -11.54 5.05 2.52
CA TRP A 56 -10.25 4.42 2.20
C TRP A 56 -9.74 4.90 0.84
N ILE A 57 -10.60 4.97 -0.18
CA ILE A 57 -10.28 5.51 -1.50
C ILE A 57 -9.81 6.96 -1.41
N ALA A 58 -10.49 7.80 -0.63
CA ALA A 58 -10.10 9.18 -0.42
C ALA A 58 -8.72 9.28 0.25
N LEU A 59 -8.44 8.42 1.24
CA LEU A 59 -7.11 8.34 1.87
C LEU A 59 -6.04 7.88 0.87
N THR A 60 -6.34 6.91 0.01
CA THR A 60 -5.43 6.45 -1.05
C THR A 60 -5.15 7.52 -2.08
N PHE A 61 -6.16 8.33 -2.43
CA PHE A 61 -5.98 9.44 -3.34
C PHE A 61 -5.15 10.57 -2.71
N ALA A 62 -5.36 10.86 -1.43
CA ALA A 62 -4.60 11.88 -0.69
C ALA A 62 -3.16 11.45 -0.38
N TYR A 63 -2.94 10.16 -0.14
CA TYR A 63 -1.63 9.60 0.22
C TYR A 63 -1.32 8.33 -0.60
N PRO A 64 -1.03 8.48 -1.91
CA PRO A 64 -0.73 7.34 -2.78
C PRO A 64 0.42 6.49 -2.23
N GLY A 65 0.28 5.17 -2.33
CA GLY A 65 1.27 4.19 -1.85
C GLY A 65 1.29 3.92 -0.34
N HIS A 66 0.68 4.77 0.49
CA HIS A 66 0.73 4.63 1.96
C HIS A 66 -0.46 3.88 2.57
N THR A 67 -1.55 3.74 1.84
CA THR A 67 -2.83 3.18 2.31
C THR A 67 -3.13 1.80 1.73
N ARG A 68 -2.12 1.12 1.16
CA ARG A 68 -2.31 -0.24 0.63
C ARG A 68 -2.72 -1.19 1.75
N PRO A 69 -3.62 -2.18 1.49
CA PRO A 69 -4.00 -3.17 2.49
C PRO A 69 -2.78 -3.82 3.16
N LEU A 70 -2.89 -4.23 4.43
CA LEU A 70 -1.71 -4.64 5.22
C LEU A 70 -0.90 -5.79 4.60
N HIS A 71 -1.56 -6.70 3.87
CA HIS A 71 -0.89 -7.79 3.14
C HIS A 71 -0.16 -7.33 1.86
N GLN A 72 -0.42 -6.12 1.37
CA GLN A 72 0.28 -5.47 0.26
C GLN A 72 1.18 -4.33 0.72
N ALA A 73 1.04 -3.89 1.98
CA ALA A 73 1.91 -2.91 2.58
C ALA A 73 3.28 -3.56 2.75
N SER A 74 4.24 -3.14 1.94
CA SER A 74 5.63 -3.44 2.23
C SER A 74 6.02 -2.59 3.44
N LEU A 75 6.48 -3.20 4.53
CA LEU A 75 7.12 -2.44 5.61
C LEU A 75 8.43 -1.79 5.15
N ASP A 76 8.99 -2.30 4.04
CA ASP A 76 10.12 -1.76 3.30
C ASP A 76 9.65 -0.97 2.05
N SER A 77 8.47 -0.34 2.09
CA SER A 77 7.89 0.42 0.95
C SER A 77 8.66 1.70 0.67
N GLY A 78 9.89 1.55 0.20
CA GLY A 78 10.41 2.51 -0.75
C GLY A 78 9.68 2.41 -2.08
N PRO A 79 9.60 3.51 -2.85
CA PRO A 79 9.17 3.44 -4.25
C PRO A 79 9.99 2.40 -5.02
N ALA A 80 9.41 1.91 -6.13
CA ALA A 80 10.11 1.00 -7.02
C ALA A 80 11.51 1.54 -7.36
N PRO A 81 12.53 0.69 -7.51
CA PRO A 81 13.88 1.16 -7.79
C PRO A 81 13.88 2.04 -9.02
N PHE A 82 14.55 3.18 -8.96
CA PHE A 82 14.64 4.11 -10.10
C PHE A 82 15.26 3.43 -11.32
N ASP A 83 14.74 3.71 -12.51
CA ASP A 83 15.30 3.16 -13.75
C ASP A 83 16.65 3.79 -14.10
N GLU A 84 16.84 5.06 -13.74
CA GLU A 84 18.11 5.78 -13.94
C GLU A 84 18.53 6.53 -12.69
N LEU A 85 19.82 6.46 -12.38
CA LEU A 85 20.48 7.19 -11.30
C LEU A 85 21.63 8.01 -11.90
N GLN A 86 21.76 9.26 -11.50
CA GLN A 86 22.96 10.04 -11.74
C GLN A 86 23.77 10.06 -10.45
N VAL A 87 24.96 9.50 -10.46
CA VAL A 87 25.83 9.47 -9.29
C VAL A 87 26.99 10.42 -9.48
N VAL A 88 27.35 11.13 -8.41
CA VAL A 88 28.56 11.95 -8.36
C VAL A 88 29.60 11.15 -7.59
N THR A 89 30.67 10.76 -8.28
CA THR A 89 31.76 9.99 -7.68
C THR A 89 32.64 10.88 -6.80
N THR A 90 33.56 10.28 -6.05
CA THR A 90 34.53 11.02 -5.22
C THR A 90 35.43 11.95 -6.02
N ASP A 91 35.64 11.66 -7.31
CA ASP A 91 36.50 12.42 -8.22
C ASP A 91 35.72 13.52 -8.96
N ASP A 92 34.54 13.90 -8.44
CA ASP A 92 33.62 14.90 -9.02
C ASP A 92 33.15 14.57 -10.45
N ARG A 93 33.23 13.29 -10.86
CA ARG A 93 32.67 12.83 -12.13
C ARG A 93 31.18 12.51 -11.97
N VAL A 94 30.38 13.00 -12.90
CA VAL A 94 28.95 12.69 -12.99
C VAL A 94 28.77 11.50 -13.93
N GLU A 95 28.31 10.38 -13.38
CA GLU A 95 28.09 9.15 -14.13
C GLU A 95 26.61 8.78 -14.10
N THR A 96 26.05 8.35 -15.24
CA THR A 96 24.65 7.94 -15.32
C THR A 96 24.60 6.42 -15.38
N TYR A 97 23.81 5.85 -14.48
CA TYR A 97 23.60 4.43 -14.34
C TYR A 97 22.15 4.08 -14.63
N ARG A 98 21.96 3.02 -15.42
CA ARG A 98 20.63 2.47 -15.72
C ARG A 98 20.45 1.13 -15.02
N ARG A 99 19.24 0.91 -14.52
CA ARG A 99 18.83 -0.35 -13.88
C ARG A 99 18.91 -1.50 -14.88
N GLU A 100 19.56 -2.58 -14.49
CA GLU A 100 19.60 -3.82 -15.25
C GLU A 100 18.26 -4.54 -15.10
N LYS A 101 17.66 -4.98 -16.22
CA LYS A 101 16.43 -5.77 -16.21
C LYS A 101 16.75 -7.20 -15.78
N THR A 102 16.97 -7.41 -14.50
CA THR A 102 17.22 -8.73 -13.92
C THR A 102 15.96 -9.23 -13.20
N ASN A 103 15.51 -10.45 -13.52
CA ASN A 103 14.35 -11.10 -12.89
C ASN A 103 14.68 -11.76 -11.54
N ALA A 104 15.88 -11.55 -10.99
CA ALA A 104 16.30 -12.18 -9.74
C ALA A 104 15.82 -11.35 -8.54
N PRO A 105 15.20 -11.98 -7.52
CA PRO A 105 14.84 -11.28 -6.29
C PRO A 105 16.09 -10.79 -5.56
N GLY A 106 16.18 -9.49 -5.30
CA GLY A 106 17.33 -8.86 -4.64
C GLY A 106 17.41 -7.36 -4.88
N TYR A 107 18.51 -6.74 -4.44
CA TYR A 107 18.78 -5.32 -4.68
C TYR A 107 18.94 -5.01 -6.18
N PRO A 108 18.43 -3.87 -6.66
CA PRO A 108 18.55 -3.45 -8.05
C PRO A 108 20.03 -3.33 -8.43
N LYS A 109 20.39 -3.94 -9.56
CA LYS A 109 21.72 -3.76 -10.15
C LYS A 109 21.68 -2.62 -11.15
N TYR A 110 22.75 -1.83 -11.15
CA TYR A 110 22.88 -0.65 -11.99
C TYR A 110 24.15 -0.76 -12.83
N LYS A 111 24.05 -0.47 -14.13
CA LYS A 111 25.18 -0.43 -15.07
C LYS A 111 25.35 0.96 -15.65
N ASN A 112 26.59 1.40 -15.79
CA ASN A 112 26.91 2.69 -16.37
C ASN A 112 26.49 2.71 -17.86
N ILE A 113 25.84 3.80 -18.30
CA ILE A 113 25.34 3.95 -19.68
C ILE A 113 26.49 4.23 -20.67
N ASN A 114 27.53 4.94 -20.22
CA ASN A 114 28.63 5.41 -21.07
C ASN A 114 29.81 4.42 -21.11
N GLU A 115 29.99 3.63 -20.05
CA GLU A 115 31.04 2.59 -19.94
C GLU A 115 30.38 1.26 -19.57
N ALA A 116 30.06 0.45 -20.59
CA ALA A 116 29.54 -0.89 -20.39
C ALA A 116 30.48 -1.70 -19.48
N ASP A 117 29.91 -2.39 -18.48
CA ASP A 117 30.57 -3.18 -17.44
C ASP A 117 31.30 -2.45 -16.30
N ARG A 118 31.24 -1.13 -16.20
CA ARG A 118 31.72 -0.45 -14.98
C ARG A 118 30.70 -0.59 -13.83
N PRO A 119 31.05 -1.27 -12.72
CA PRO A 119 30.14 -1.40 -11.58
C PRO A 119 29.93 -0.06 -10.87
N LEU A 120 28.84 0.04 -10.13
CA LEU A 120 28.56 1.20 -9.28
C LEU A 120 29.65 1.31 -8.20
N PRO A 121 30.28 2.48 -8.00
CA PRO A 121 31.24 2.69 -6.92
C PRO A 121 30.54 2.51 -5.57
N ARG A 122 31.22 1.88 -4.60
CA ARG A 122 30.66 1.68 -3.25
C ARG A 122 30.41 3.01 -2.53
N ARG A 123 31.32 3.96 -2.69
CA ARG A 123 31.23 5.28 -2.03
C ARG A 123 30.96 6.36 -3.03
N LEU A 124 29.86 7.08 -2.80
CA LEU A 124 29.41 8.17 -3.66
C LEU A 124 29.43 9.47 -2.86
N LYS A 125 29.73 10.57 -3.55
CA LYS A 125 29.68 11.92 -2.97
C LYS A 125 28.26 12.43 -2.95
N GLU A 126 27.49 12.14 -3.99
CA GLU A 126 26.05 12.45 -4.09
C GLU A 126 25.35 11.43 -4.98
N VAL A 127 24.08 11.17 -4.71
CA VAL A 127 23.18 10.42 -5.60
C VAL A 127 22.07 11.36 -6.03
N ARG A 128 22.00 11.65 -7.32
CA ARG A 128 20.96 12.46 -7.95
C ARG A 128 20.01 11.53 -8.67
N VAL A 129 18.78 11.50 -8.21
CA VAL A 129 17.73 10.75 -8.89
C VAL A 129 17.06 11.69 -9.89
N LYS A 130 17.07 11.34 -11.17
CA LYS A 130 16.23 12.02 -12.14
C LYS A 130 14.80 11.53 -11.93
N ALA A 131 13.88 12.46 -11.74
CA ALA A 131 12.47 12.12 -11.82
C ALA A 131 12.20 11.52 -13.21
N ASP A 132 11.73 10.28 -13.23
CA ASP A 132 11.11 9.76 -14.44
C ASP A 132 9.87 10.63 -14.74
N ARG A 133 9.50 10.76 -16.01
CA ARG A 133 8.52 11.74 -16.52
C ARG A 133 7.13 11.62 -15.86
N LYS A 134 6.89 10.54 -15.10
CA LYS A 134 5.65 10.25 -14.37
C LYS A 134 5.65 10.70 -12.91
N ASP A 135 6.79 10.96 -12.28
CA ASP A 135 6.84 11.35 -10.86
C ASP A 135 7.91 12.42 -10.57
N ALA A 136 7.64 13.66 -10.99
CA ALA A 136 8.49 14.85 -10.74
C ALA A 136 8.83 15.09 -9.24
N ALA A 137 8.04 14.53 -8.32
CA ALA A 137 8.21 14.65 -6.87
C ALA A 137 9.41 13.88 -6.29
N TYR A 138 10.08 13.04 -7.08
CA TYR A 138 11.24 12.24 -6.62
C TYR A 138 12.58 12.69 -7.19
N ALA A 139 12.63 13.82 -7.91
CA ALA A 139 13.91 14.48 -8.19
C ALA A 139 14.54 14.93 -6.88
N ALA A 140 15.65 14.32 -6.50
CA ALA A 140 16.27 14.56 -5.20
C ALA A 140 17.78 14.30 -5.26
N THR A 141 18.51 15.10 -4.49
CA THR A 141 19.93 14.91 -4.26
C THR A 141 20.11 14.33 -2.87
N PHE A 142 20.61 13.09 -2.80
CA PHE A 142 20.94 12.43 -1.56
C PHE A 142 22.43 12.61 -1.27
N LYS A 143 22.76 13.10 -0.08
CA LYS A 143 24.13 13.30 0.39
C LYS A 143 24.48 12.23 1.42
N PRO A 144 25.72 11.71 1.42
CA PRO A 144 26.15 10.69 2.36
C PRO A 144 26.15 11.26 3.79
N GLU A 145 25.45 10.58 4.67
CA GLU A 145 25.49 10.77 6.11
C GLU A 145 26.02 9.48 6.73
N SER A 146 27.16 9.55 7.41
CA SER A 146 27.72 8.39 8.09
C SER A 146 26.90 8.09 9.34
N VAL A 147 25.99 7.14 9.26
CA VAL A 147 25.27 6.64 10.45
C VAL A 147 26.09 5.50 11.04
N VAL A 148 26.60 5.71 12.25
CA VAL A 148 27.18 4.61 13.03
C VAL A 148 26.04 3.71 13.45
N SER A 149 25.97 2.50 12.89
CA SER A 149 25.05 1.48 13.40
C SER A 149 25.46 1.15 14.84
N ASN A 150 24.52 1.22 15.78
CA ASN A 150 24.72 0.81 17.18
C ASN A 150 24.84 -0.72 17.35
N ASP A 151 24.78 -1.47 16.25
CA ASP A 151 24.85 -2.92 16.25
C ASP A 151 26.31 -3.36 16.06
N ALA A 152 26.93 -3.92 17.11
CA ALA A 152 28.36 -4.27 17.15
C ALA A 152 28.80 -5.30 16.07
N ARG A 153 27.84 -5.87 15.32
CA ARG A 153 28.07 -6.81 14.22
C ARG A 153 27.86 -6.24 12.82
N ARG A 154 27.30 -5.02 12.69
CA ARG A 154 27.09 -4.39 11.37
C ARG A 154 28.24 -3.44 11.07
N GLN A 155 28.93 -3.68 9.95
CA GLN A 155 29.89 -2.71 9.38
C GLN A 155 29.19 -1.35 9.21
N LYS A 156 29.96 -0.25 9.30
CA LYS A 156 29.44 1.11 9.05
C LYS A 156 28.79 1.17 7.66
N THR A 157 27.47 1.11 7.59
CA THR A 157 26.71 1.31 6.36
C THR A 157 26.56 2.81 6.12
N ILE A 158 26.97 3.30 4.95
CA ILE A 158 26.73 4.70 4.56
C ILE A 158 25.24 4.84 4.23
N VAL A 159 24.63 5.90 4.76
CA VAL A 159 23.23 6.20 4.56
C VAL A 159 23.14 7.54 3.85
N TYR A 160 22.53 7.59 2.68
CA TYR A 160 22.35 8.82 1.93
C TYR A 160 21.01 9.44 2.29
N LYS A 161 21.00 10.70 2.74
CA LYS A 161 19.77 11.44 3.08
C LYS A 161 19.56 12.61 2.15
N ASP A 162 18.30 12.93 1.87
CA ASP A 162 17.93 14.15 1.18
C ASP A 162 17.39 15.22 2.15
N GLU A 163 17.07 16.40 1.62
CA GLU A 163 16.54 17.53 2.39
C GLU A 163 15.16 17.25 3.02
N SER A 164 14.42 16.27 2.47
CA SER A 164 13.09 15.84 2.95
C SER A 164 13.17 14.73 4.00
N GLY A 165 14.36 14.32 4.41
CA GLY A 165 14.57 13.24 5.39
C GLY A 165 14.33 11.82 4.85
N ARG A 166 14.25 11.66 3.53
CA ARG A 166 14.19 10.37 2.85
C ARG A 166 15.58 9.72 2.88
N ILE A 167 15.62 8.41 3.04
CA ILE A 167 16.86 7.66 3.30
C ILE A 167 17.13 6.67 2.16
N MET A 168 18.38 6.53 1.74
CA MET A 168 18.84 5.51 0.78
C MET A 168 20.08 4.83 1.35
N GLU A 169 20.10 3.50 1.42
CA GLU A 169 21.23 2.74 1.98
C GLU A 169 22.26 2.42 0.89
N GLU A 170 23.55 2.35 1.24
CA GLU A 170 24.66 2.00 0.34
C GLU A 170 24.45 0.66 -0.40
N ASP A 171 23.93 -0.36 0.29
CA ASP A 171 23.65 -1.68 -0.29
C ASP A 171 22.35 -1.72 -1.11
N GLY A 172 21.51 -0.69 -0.99
CA GLY A 172 20.18 -0.58 -1.60
C GLY A 172 19.98 0.68 -2.42
N LEU A 173 21.03 1.14 -3.10
CA LEU A 173 20.99 2.33 -3.95
C LEU A 173 19.85 2.23 -4.97
N GLY A 174 19.12 3.32 -5.14
CA GLY A 174 17.93 3.38 -5.99
C GLY A 174 16.62 3.06 -5.29
N ILE A 175 16.63 2.59 -4.02
CA ILE A 175 15.44 2.41 -3.19
C ILE A 175 15.45 3.46 -2.09
N ILE A 176 14.40 4.28 -2.04
CA ILE A 176 14.23 5.26 -0.96
C ILE A 176 13.47 4.62 0.19
N LYS A 177 14.11 4.37 1.33
CA LYS A 177 13.40 4.02 2.56
C LYS A 177 12.84 5.30 3.21
N THR A 178 11.53 5.38 3.34
CA THR A 178 10.87 6.33 4.25
C THR A 178 10.73 5.66 5.63
N SER A 179 10.99 6.40 6.71
CA SER A 179 10.79 5.91 8.08
C SER A 179 9.29 5.73 8.35
N GLY A 180 8.76 4.54 8.03
CA GLY A 180 7.33 4.25 7.97
C GLY A 180 6.61 3.99 9.30
N SER A 181 7.24 4.27 10.46
CA SER A 181 6.71 3.84 11.76
C SER A 181 5.32 4.44 12.09
N GLY A 182 5.08 5.71 11.75
CA GLY A 182 3.77 6.36 11.99
C GLY A 182 2.66 5.83 11.08
N TRP A 183 2.97 5.55 9.82
CA TRP A 183 2.00 5.05 8.84
C TRP A 183 1.55 3.62 9.13
N PHE A 184 2.43 2.79 9.69
CA PHE A 184 2.05 1.44 10.12
C PHE A 184 0.91 1.49 11.15
N GLY A 185 0.97 2.39 12.13
CA GLY A 185 -0.08 2.54 13.13
C GLY A 185 -1.43 2.95 12.53
N VAL A 186 -1.43 3.91 11.60
CA VAL A 186 -2.62 4.34 10.87
C VAL A 186 -3.19 3.17 10.05
N LEU A 187 -2.33 2.43 9.35
CA LEU A 187 -2.76 1.31 8.52
C LEU A 187 -3.33 0.17 9.37
N LEU A 188 -2.70 -0.14 10.51
CA LEU A 188 -3.20 -1.13 11.45
C LEU A 188 -4.59 -0.74 11.96
N LEU A 189 -4.77 0.51 12.39
CA LEU A 189 -6.06 1.03 12.86
C LEU A 189 -7.13 0.98 11.76
N LEU A 190 -6.76 1.31 10.52
CA LEU A 190 -7.67 1.24 9.37
C LEU A 190 -8.13 -0.20 9.09
N ASN A 191 -7.22 -1.17 9.12
CA ASN A 191 -7.56 -2.59 8.92
C ASN A 191 -8.40 -3.14 10.09
N LEU A 192 -8.05 -2.80 11.34
CA LEU A 192 -8.84 -3.21 12.51
C LEU A 192 -10.25 -2.62 12.48
N SER A 193 -10.39 -1.35 12.10
CA SER A 193 -11.69 -0.70 11.93
C SER A 193 -12.52 -1.38 10.83
N TYR A 194 -11.87 -1.81 9.75
CA TYR A 194 -12.53 -2.55 8.67
C TYR A 194 -13.06 -3.90 9.12
N VAL A 195 -12.26 -4.67 9.87
CA VAL A 195 -12.71 -5.94 10.47
C VAL A 195 -13.85 -5.69 11.45
N GLY A 196 -13.72 -4.70 12.32
CA GLY A 196 -14.77 -4.32 13.27
C GLY A 196 -16.07 -3.90 12.59
N LEU A 197 -15.98 -3.17 11.47
CA LEU A 197 -17.14 -2.78 10.67
C LEU A 197 -17.86 -4.00 10.09
N TRP A 198 -17.13 -4.95 9.50
CA TRP A 198 -17.74 -6.18 8.98
C TRP A 198 -18.36 -7.05 10.07
N MET A 199 -17.74 -7.13 11.24
CA MET A 199 -18.35 -7.79 12.40
C MET A 199 -19.66 -7.10 12.78
N ALA A 200 -19.67 -5.76 12.87
CA ALA A 200 -20.88 -4.99 13.19
C ALA A 200 -21.98 -5.15 12.14
N VAL A 201 -21.64 -5.27 10.85
CA VAL A 201 -22.60 -5.56 9.77
C VAL A 201 -23.36 -6.85 10.06
N PHE A 202 -22.65 -7.93 10.42
CA PHE A 202 -23.30 -9.22 10.63
C PHE A 202 -23.96 -9.36 12.00
N THR A 203 -23.37 -8.83 13.07
CA THR A 203 -23.92 -8.95 14.43
C THR A 203 -25.03 -7.92 14.69
N VAL A 204 -24.76 -6.64 14.44
CA VAL A 204 -25.68 -5.54 14.77
C VAL A 204 -26.61 -5.25 13.59
N GLY A 205 -26.04 -5.15 12.39
CA GLY A 205 -26.75 -4.77 11.18
C GLY A 205 -27.84 -5.77 10.82
N VAL A 206 -27.45 -7.00 10.48
CA VAL A 206 -28.40 -8.08 10.14
C VAL A 206 -28.80 -8.95 11.32
N GLY A 207 -28.31 -8.68 12.53
CA GLY A 207 -28.84 -9.28 13.76
C GLY A 207 -28.50 -10.76 13.98
N LEU A 208 -27.35 -11.25 13.49
CA LEU A 208 -26.91 -12.62 13.76
C LEU A 208 -26.32 -12.76 15.18
N PRO A 209 -26.29 -13.98 15.76
CA PRO A 209 -25.62 -14.21 17.04
C PRO A 209 -24.15 -13.85 16.94
N PHE A 210 -23.54 -13.46 18.07
CA PHE A 210 -22.17 -12.95 18.06
C PHE A 210 -21.18 -13.93 17.44
N GLU A 211 -21.24 -15.25 17.72
CA GLU A 211 -20.27 -16.19 17.16
C GLU A 211 -20.37 -16.30 15.64
N ALA A 212 -21.60 -16.43 15.12
CA ALA A 212 -21.85 -16.53 13.67
C ALA A 212 -21.52 -15.20 12.96
N GLY A 213 -21.93 -14.08 13.55
CA GLY A 213 -21.69 -12.76 12.98
C GLY A 213 -20.21 -12.36 13.03
N ALA A 214 -19.48 -12.71 14.09
CA ALA A 214 -18.04 -12.50 14.17
C ALA A 214 -17.30 -13.33 13.10
N GLY A 215 -17.63 -14.61 12.96
CA GLY A 215 -17.04 -15.49 11.95
C GLY A 215 -17.26 -14.99 10.52
N LEU A 216 -18.50 -14.65 10.17
CA LEU A 216 -18.84 -14.09 8.86
C LEU A 216 -18.23 -12.71 8.63
N GLY A 217 -18.17 -11.88 9.68
CA GLY A 217 -17.55 -10.56 9.63
C GLY A 217 -16.06 -10.65 9.32
N ILE A 218 -15.31 -11.46 10.06
CA ILE A 218 -13.88 -11.68 9.82
C ILE A 218 -13.66 -12.28 8.42
N GLY A 219 -14.44 -13.30 8.05
CA GLY A 219 -14.34 -13.94 6.73
C GLY A 219 -14.60 -12.96 5.59
N SER A 220 -15.62 -12.11 5.71
CA SER A 220 -15.96 -11.10 4.70
C SER A 220 -14.93 -9.98 4.63
N ALA A 221 -14.42 -9.53 5.78
CA ALA A 221 -13.34 -8.55 5.85
C ALA A 221 -12.08 -9.06 5.15
N LEU A 222 -11.67 -10.30 5.42
CA LEU A 222 -10.52 -10.92 4.75
C LEU A 222 -10.79 -11.10 3.26
N LEU A 223 -11.93 -11.70 2.88
CA LEU A 223 -12.28 -11.92 1.48
C LEU A 223 -12.20 -10.63 0.66
N THR A 224 -12.83 -9.56 1.14
CA THR A 224 -12.84 -8.27 0.45
C THR A 224 -11.50 -7.55 0.55
N ALA A 225 -10.75 -7.71 1.64
CA ALA A 225 -9.40 -7.19 1.75
C ALA A 225 -8.45 -7.82 0.72
N PHE A 226 -8.57 -9.12 0.41
CA PHE A 226 -7.71 -9.81 -0.55
C PHE A 226 -8.18 -9.71 -2.00
N THR A 227 -9.48 -9.49 -2.25
CA THR A 227 -10.04 -9.48 -3.61
C THR A 227 -10.42 -8.09 -4.09
N THR A 228 -11.21 -7.37 -3.29
CA THR A 228 -11.83 -6.10 -3.68
C THR A 228 -10.90 -4.91 -3.46
N MET A 229 -10.27 -4.83 -2.29
CA MET A 229 -9.43 -3.68 -1.91
C MET A 229 -8.22 -3.49 -2.83
N PRO A 230 -7.47 -4.53 -3.25
CA PRO A 230 -6.36 -4.39 -4.19
C PRO A 230 -6.80 -3.77 -5.50
N PHE A 231 -7.97 -4.19 -6.01
CA PHE A 231 -8.50 -3.68 -7.25
C PHE A 231 -8.93 -2.21 -7.12
N LEU A 232 -9.62 -1.85 -6.04
CA LEU A 232 -9.99 -0.47 -5.75
C LEU A 232 -8.76 0.44 -5.64
N VAL A 233 -7.75 0.02 -4.89
CA VAL A 233 -6.50 0.77 -4.71
C VAL A 233 -5.76 0.93 -6.03
N ALA A 234 -5.61 -0.14 -6.82
CA ALA A 234 -4.95 -0.06 -8.12
C ALA A 234 -5.65 0.91 -9.09
N GLN A 235 -7.00 0.94 -9.10
CA GLN A 235 -7.75 1.88 -9.93
C GLN A 235 -7.56 3.34 -9.47
N VAL A 236 -7.51 3.58 -8.16
CA VAL A 236 -7.28 4.92 -7.60
C VAL A 236 -5.85 5.39 -7.89
N GLU A 237 -4.85 4.54 -7.68
CA GLU A 237 -3.45 4.85 -8.00
C GLU A 237 -3.29 5.16 -9.50
N ALA A 238 -3.92 4.38 -10.38
CA ALA A 238 -3.91 4.63 -11.83
C ALA A 238 -4.60 5.95 -12.23
N LEU A 239 -5.54 6.44 -11.42
CA LEU A 239 -6.19 7.74 -11.63
C LEU A 239 -5.37 8.89 -11.04
N ALA A 240 -4.69 8.69 -9.92
CA ALA A 240 -3.84 9.71 -9.29
C ALA A 240 -2.58 10.03 -10.12
N LEU A 241 -2.13 9.10 -10.95
CA LEU A 241 -0.98 9.26 -11.86
C LEU A 241 -1.33 9.95 -13.19
N LYS A 242 -2.59 10.35 -13.42
CA LYS A 242 -3.05 11.04 -14.64
C LYS A 242 -3.32 12.51 -14.36
#